data_AF-E9J9Z5-F1
#
_entry.id   AF-E9J9Z5-F1
#
_cell.length_a   1.000
_cell.length_b   1.000
_cell.length_c   1.000
_cell.angle_alpha   90.00
_cell.angle_beta   90.00
_cell.angle_gamma   90.00
#
_symmetry.space_group_name_H-M   'P 1'
#
loop_
_entity.id
_entity.type
_entity.pdbx_description
1 polymer ?
#
loop_
_entity_poly.entity_id
_entity_poly.type
_entity_poly.pdbx_seq_one_letter_code
_entity_poly.pdbx_strand_id
1 'polypeptide(L)'
;SDYCSLVREIPPYDEGRRLLDLIDMAVFDFLTGNMDRHHYETFRIFGNDSFTLHLDHGRGFGKPFHDETSILAPLLQCCIIRQTTLSTLLR
;
A
#
# COMPACT_ATOMS: atom_id res chain seq x y z
N SER A 1 -9.47 -0.03 14.90
CA SER A 1 -8.41 -1.01 15.17
C SER A 1 -7.12 -0.25 15.34
N ASP A 2 -6.35 -0.53 16.39
CA ASP A 2 -5.15 0.21 16.79
C ASP A 2 -3.85 -0.29 16.13
N TYR A 3 -3.97 -1.20 15.16
CA TYR A 3 -2.82 -1.86 14.55
C TYR A 3 -1.90 -0.88 13.79
N CYS A 4 -2.46 0.08 13.04
CA CYS A 4 -1.61 1.06 12.36
C CYS A 4 -0.86 1.99 13.32
N SER A 5 -1.41 2.30 14.51
CA SER A 5 -0.70 3.08 15.52
C SER A 5 0.61 2.39 15.93
N LEU A 6 0.56 1.08 16.14
CA LEU A 6 1.76 0.26 16.40
C LEU A 6 2.73 0.25 15.21
N VAL A 7 2.21 0.06 13.98
CA VAL A 7 3.05 0.03 12.76
C VAL A 7 3.83 1.32 12.57
N ARG A 8 3.23 2.48 12.91
CA ARG A 8 3.87 3.79 12.84
C ARG A 8 5.03 3.98 13.80
N GLU A 9 5.22 3.08 14.76
CA GLU A 9 6.35 3.13 15.70
C GLU A 9 7.45 2.13 15.33
N ILE A 10 7.26 1.34 14.27
CA ILE A 10 8.19 0.28 13.87
C ILE A 10 9.02 0.72 12.65
N PRO A 11 10.37 0.68 12.73
CA PRO A 11 11.21 0.84 11.56
C PRO A 11 10.94 -0.23 10.48
N PRO A 12 10.87 0.14 9.19
CA PRO A 12 11.15 1.45 8.58
C PRO A 12 9.89 2.29 8.29
N TYR A 13 8.78 2.08 9.00
CA TYR A 13 7.48 2.72 8.74
C TYR A 13 7.23 3.98 9.59
N ASP A 14 8.05 4.18 10.60
CA ASP A 14 8.05 5.30 11.54
C ASP A 14 8.62 6.59 10.95
N GLU A 15 9.40 6.49 9.88
CA GLU A 15 10.02 7.63 9.22
C GLU A 15 9.89 7.64 7.69
N GLY A 16 10.08 8.83 7.13
CA GLY A 16 10.18 9.04 5.69
C GLY A 16 8.89 8.70 4.92
N ARG A 17 9.07 8.06 3.77
CA ARG A 17 8.00 7.84 2.78
C ARG A 17 7.39 6.45 2.80
N ARG A 18 7.99 5.49 3.53
CA ARG A 18 7.70 4.05 3.35
C ARG A 18 6.24 3.71 3.64
N LEU A 19 5.67 4.23 4.72
CA LEU A 19 4.27 3.96 5.05
C LEU A 19 3.34 4.47 3.95
N LEU A 20 3.57 5.69 3.44
CA LEU A 20 2.79 6.24 2.33
C LEU A 20 2.93 5.42 1.04
N ASP A 21 4.12 4.88 0.75
CA ASP A 21 4.32 4.00 -0.40
C ASP A 21 3.53 2.68 -0.25
N LEU A 22 3.39 2.15 0.97
CA LEU A 22 2.51 1.00 1.24
C LEU A 22 1.02 1.34 1.12
N ILE A 23 0.61 2.56 1.47
CA ILE A 23 -0.77 3.02 1.22
C ILE A 23 -1.05 3.11 -0.28
N ASP A 24 -0.14 3.71 -1.05
CA ASP A 24 -0.26 3.81 -2.51
C ASP A 24 -0.35 2.41 -3.15
N MET A 25 0.43 1.44 -2.64
CA MET A 25 0.38 0.05 -3.06
C MET A 25 -0.95 -0.63 -2.69
N ALA A 26 -1.47 -0.43 -1.48
CA ALA A 26 -2.75 -1.00 -1.05
C ALA A 26 -3.92 -0.47 -1.90
N VAL A 27 -3.89 0.79 -2.30
CA VAL A 27 -4.86 1.36 -3.26
C VAL A 27 -4.75 0.64 -4.60
N PHE A 28 -3.55 0.43 -5.12
CA PHE A 28 -3.35 -0.29 -6.38
C PHE A 28 -3.81 -1.75 -6.32
N ASP A 29 -3.45 -2.47 -5.26
CA ASP A 29 -3.85 -3.85 -5.04
C ASP A 29 -5.39 -3.93 -4.88
N PHE A 30 -6.05 -2.94 -4.25
CA PHE A 30 -7.51 -2.91 -4.17
C PHE A 30 -8.16 -2.73 -5.55
N LEU A 31 -7.70 -1.76 -6.35
CA LEU A 31 -8.24 -1.51 -7.69
C LEU A 31 -8.08 -2.71 -8.63
N THR A 32 -7.04 -3.53 -8.40
CA THR A 32 -6.81 -4.76 -9.15
C THR A 32 -7.43 -6.00 -8.49
N GLY A 33 -7.92 -5.92 -7.25
CA GLY A 33 -8.42 -7.08 -6.50
C GLY A 33 -7.34 -8.10 -6.13
N ASN A 34 -6.07 -7.67 -5.97
CA ASN A 34 -4.95 -8.52 -5.60
C ASN A 34 -4.78 -8.64 -4.08
N MET A 35 -5.25 -9.75 -3.49
CA MET A 35 -5.11 -10.01 -2.05
C MET A 35 -3.80 -10.73 -1.67
N ASP A 36 -2.95 -11.06 -2.65
CA ASP A 36 -1.75 -11.91 -2.41
C ASP A 36 -0.48 -11.10 -2.06
N ARG A 37 -0.62 -9.81 -1.74
CA ARG A 37 0.51 -8.94 -1.36
C ARG A 37 1.01 -9.30 0.05
N HIS A 38 1.94 -10.24 0.13
CA HIS A 38 2.57 -10.65 1.39
C HIS A 38 4.01 -10.13 1.55
N HIS A 39 4.67 -9.73 0.45
CA HIS A 39 6.00 -9.11 0.45
C HIS A 39 6.03 -7.93 -0.53
N TYR A 40 6.98 -7.03 -0.33
CA TYR A 40 7.35 -5.99 -1.29
C TYR A 40 8.87 -5.88 -1.33
N GLU A 41 9.40 -5.48 -2.49
CA GLU A 41 10.84 -5.35 -2.72
C GLU A 41 11.25 -3.88 -2.82
N THR A 42 12.52 -3.60 -2.57
CA THR A 42 13.12 -2.26 -2.69
C THR A 42 14.50 -2.33 -3.31
N PHE A 43 14.99 -1.23 -3.86
CA PHE A 43 16.35 -1.15 -4.37
C PHE A 43 17.32 -0.84 -3.24
N ARG A 44 18.16 -1.82 -2.88
CA ARG A 44 19.17 -1.69 -1.81
C ARG A 44 20.08 -0.46 -1.99
N ILE A 45 20.42 -0.11 -3.22
CA ILE A 45 21.29 1.04 -3.54
C ILE A 45 20.73 2.40 -3.09
N PHE A 46 19.40 2.50 -2.92
CA PHE A 46 18.72 3.73 -2.51
C PHE A 46 18.27 3.71 -1.04
N GLY A 47 18.52 2.61 -0.32
CA GLY A 47 18.14 2.48 1.09
C GLY A 47 16.62 2.62 1.32
N ASN A 48 16.25 3.17 2.48
CA ASN A 48 14.84 3.28 2.89
C ASN A 48 14.07 4.38 2.14
N ASP A 49 14.77 5.38 1.59
CA ASP A 49 14.16 6.49 0.84
C ASP A 49 14.03 6.15 -0.65
N SER A 50 13.31 5.05 -0.92
CA SER A 50 13.02 4.58 -2.27
C SER A 50 11.61 4.02 -2.37
N PHE A 51 11.09 3.95 -3.59
CA PHE A 51 9.77 3.39 -3.86
C PHE A 51 9.77 1.86 -3.73
N THR A 52 8.58 1.32 -3.50
CA THR A 52 8.34 -0.13 -3.45
C THR A 52 8.11 -0.70 -4.84
N LEU A 53 8.68 -1.87 -5.11
CA LEU A 53 8.51 -2.55 -6.39
C LEU A 53 7.19 -3.33 -6.42
N HIS A 54 6.36 -3.02 -7.42
CA HIS A 54 5.07 -3.66 -7.68
C HIS A 54 5.25 -4.89 -8.57
N LEU A 55 5.69 -6.00 -7.97
CA LEU A 55 5.94 -7.28 -8.65
C LEU A 55 4.81 -8.30 -8.38
N ASP A 56 4.79 -9.37 -9.18
CA ASP A 56 3.91 -10.54 -9.01
C ASP A 56 2.40 -10.25 -8.94
N HIS A 57 1.90 -9.34 -9.78
CA HIS A 57 0.49 -8.96 -9.86
C HIS A 57 -0.44 -9.98 -10.57
N GLY A 58 0.03 -11.20 -10.82
CA GLY A 58 -0.71 -12.21 -11.57
C GLY A 58 -2.02 -12.69 -10.91
N ARG A 59 -2.24 -12.33 -9.65
CA ARG A 59 -3.45 -12.66 -8.87
C ARG A 59 -4.48 -11.54 -8.80
N GLY A 60 -4.28 -10.45 -9.53
CA GLY A 60 -5.30 -9.44 -9.75
C GLY A 60 -6.35 -9.87 -10.80
N PHE A 61 -7.41 -9.07 -10.92
CA PHE A 61 -8.49 -9.15 -11.91
C PHE A 61 -9.23 -10.49 -11.98
N GLY A 62 -9.17 -11.29 -10.91
CA GLY A 62 -9.82 -12.61 -10.87
C GLY A 62 -11.34 -12.56 -10.62
N LYS A 63 -11.87 -11.46 -10.08
CA LYS A 63 -13.30 -11.31 -9.75
C LYS A 63 -13.82 -9.91 -10.14
N PRO A 64 -14.46 -9.74 -11.30
CA PRO A 64 -14.87 -8.42 -11.80
C PRO A 64 -16.12 -7.82 -11.11
N PHE A 65 -16.84 -8.60 -10.31
CA PHE A 65 -18.08 -8.18 -9.63
C PHE A 65 -17.98 -8.29 -8.10
N HIS A 66 -16.77 -8.33 -7.56
CA HIS A 66 -16.52 -8.42 -6.13
C HIS A 66 -15.38 -7.49 -5.73
N ASP A 67 -15.66 -6.58 -4.83
CA ASP A 67 -14.68 -5.67 -4.25
C ASP A 67 -14.19 -6.23 -2.91
N GLU A 68 -12.92 -6.59 -2.83
CA GLU A 68 -12.32 -7.11 -1.60
C GLU A 68 -11.84 -5.96 -0.71
N THR A 69 -12.76 -5.41 0.09
CA THR A 69 -12.50 -4.24 0.93
C THR A 69 -11.41 -4.45 1.99
N SER A 70 -11.09 -5.70 2.35
CA SER A 70 -10.00 -5.98 3.28
C SER A 70 -8.64 -5.53 2.74
N ILE A 71 -8.46 -5.44 1.41
CA ILE A 71 -7.22 -4.95 0.80
C ILE A 71 -6.95 -3.49 1.20
N LEU A 72 -7.99 -2.69 1.41
CA LEU A 72 -7.88 -1.30 1.87
C LEU A 72 -7.59 -1.15 3.38
N ALA A 73 -7.41 -2.25 4.12
CA ALA A 73 -7.14 -2.18 5.55
C ALA A 73 -5.99 -1.21 5.93
N PRO A 74 -4.85 -1.15 5.21
CA PRO A 74 -3.80 -0.16 5.50
C PRO A 74 -4.32 1.29 5.41
N LEU A 75 -5.08 1.63 4.36
CA LEU A 75 -5.66 2.98 4.20
C LEU A 75 -6.69 3.30 5.28
N LEU A 76 -7.59 2.36 5.56
CA LEU A 76 -8.69 2.55 6.52
C LEU A 76 -8.20 2.59 7.97
N GLN A 77 -7.12 1.89 8.31
CA GLN A 77 -6.56 1.90 9.67
C GLN A 77 -5.62 3.09 9.88
N CYS A 78 -4.82 3.45 8.87
CA CYS A 78 -3.87 4.54 9.01
C CYS A 78 -4.49 5.91 8.73
N CYS A 79 -5.54 6.00 7.92
CA CYS A 79 -6.20 7.26 7.58
C CYS A 79 -5.22 8.35 7.05
N ILE A 80 -4.23 7.93 6.26
CA ILE A 80 -3.28 8.83 5.58
C ILE A 80 -3.18 8.41 4.13
N ILE A 81 -2.98 9.37 3.23
CA ILE A 81 -2.76 9.13 1.80
C ILE A 81 -1.88 10.24 1.23
N ARG A 82 -1.05 9.93 0.25
CA ARG A 82 -0.24 10.93 -0.46
C ARG A 82 -1.16 11.87 -1.24
N GLN A 83 -0.94 13.19 -1.11
CA GLN A 83 -1.78 14.19 -1.78
C GLN A 83 -1.82 14.02 -3.31
N THR A 84 -0.69 13.63 -3.92
CA THR A 84 -0.62 13.38 -5.36
C THR A 84 -1.46 12.16 -5.78
N THR A 85 -1.46 11.10 -4.98
CA THR A 85 -2.30 9.92 -5.20
C THR A 85 -3.77 10.28 -5.09
N LEU A 86 -4.17 10.96 -4.01
CA LEU A 86 -5.56 11.42 -3.83
C LEU A 86 -6.02 12.32 -4.98
N SER A 87 -5.19 13.29 -5.38
CA SER A 87 -5.50 14.19 -6.49
C SER A 87 -5.65 13.46 -7.82
N THR A 88 -4.94 12.35 -8.00
CA THR A 88 -5.04 11.51 -9.21
C THR A 88 -6.33 10.68 -9.20
N LEU A 89 -6.74 10.16 -8.03
CA LEU A 89 -7.97 9.36 -7.89
C LEU A 89 -9.26 10.18 -8.00
N LEU A 90 -9.20 11.47 -7.66
CA LEU A 90 -10.34 12.39 -7.74
C LEU A 90 -10.47 13.11 -9.09
N ARG A 91 -9.58 12.83 -10.03
CA ARG A 91 -9.64 13.34 -11.41
C ARG A 91 -10.58 12.49 -12.26
#